data_AF-A0A5J4PEM6-F1
#
_entry.id   AF-A0A5J4PEM6-F1
#
_cell.length_a   1.000
_cell.length_b   1.000
_cell.length_c   1.000
_cell.angle_alpha   90.00
_cell.angle_beta   90.00
_cell.angle_gamma   90.00
#
_symmetry.space_group_name_H-M   'P 1'
#
loop_
_entity.id
_entity.type
_entity.pdbx_description
1 polymer ?
#
loop_
_entity_poly.entity_id
_entity_poly.type
_entity_poly.pdbx_seq_one_letter_code
_entity_poly.pdbx_strand_id
1 'polypeptide(L)'
;MCEYQVVIVKEAQTVHNMEALSYYLPKPMKSTILVICHKHGTLDGRKKLASEIERIGILFESKKSKDAQLPVFITSYLKNKNIEIDSKATAMLADFVGSELSRLTGELEKLIITLPNGQNRITPEQIEVNIGISKDYNNFELRSALLDKDVLKANKIIKYFEENPKSNPL
;
A
#
# COMPACT_ATOMS: atom_id res chain seq x y z
N MET A 1 7.89 21.94 -31.84
CA MET A 1 7.17 20.65 -31.89
C MET A 1 7.66 19.83 -30.70
N CYS A 2 6.78 19.24 -29.90
CA CYS A 2 7.20 18.39 -28.78
C CYS A 2 7.84 17.11 -29.35
N GLU A 3 9.00 16.70 -28.81
CA GLU A 3 9.74 15.52 -29.29
C GLU A 3 8.98 14.21 -29.05
N TYR A 4 8.15 14.17 -28.00
CA TYR A 4 7.39 12.99 -27.60
C TYR A 4 5.92 13.32 -27.29
N GLN A 5 5.04 12.39 -27.62
CA GLN A 5 3.63 12.34 -27.27
C GLN A 5 3.41 11.19 -26.29
N VAL A 6 2.76 11.48 -25.15
CA VAL A 6 2.40 10.44 -24.17
C VAL A 6 0.96 10.03 -24.40
N VAL A 7 0.72 8.73 -24.57
CA VAL A 7 -0.62 8.13 -24.68
C VAL A 7 -0.82 7.17 -23.52
N ILE A 8 -1.82 7.44 -22.68
CA ILE A 8 -2.13 6.63 -21.50
C ILE A 8 -3.48 5.96 -21.69
N VAL A 9 -3.48 4.63 -21.80
CA VAL A 9 -4.70 3.82 -21.84
C VAL A 9 -5.00 3.35 -20.42
N LYS A 10 -5.99 3.98 -19.80
CA LYS A 10 -6.50 3.56 -18.48
C LYS A 10 -7.46 2.39 -18.64
N GLU A 11 -7.46 1.47 -17.68
CA GLU A 11 -8.41 0.36 -17.61
C GLU A 11 -8.40 -0.54 -18.85
N ALA A 12 -7.18 -0.89 -19.26
CA ALA A 12 -6.89 -1.69 -20.44
C ALA A 12 -7.63 -3.03 -20.49
N GLN A 13 -8.03 -3.60 -19.34
CA GLN A 13 -8.83 -4.83 -19.26
C GLN A 13 -10.22 -4.70 -19.92
N THR A 14 -10.71 -3.48 -20.11
CA THR A 14 -12.02 -3.20 -20.74
C THR A 14 -11.93 -3.05 -22.26
N VAL A 15 -10.72 -2.90 -22.80
CA VAL A 15 -10.51 -2.72 -24.24
C VAL A 15 -10.76 -4.03 -24.96
N HIS A 16 -11.70 -4.00 -25.91
CA HIS A 16 -11.96 -5.15 -26.77
C HIS A 16 -10.75 -5.45 -27.66
N ASN A 17 -10.34 -6.72 -27.68
CA ASN A 17 -9.24 -7.24 -28.52
C ASN A 17 -7.89 -6.53 -28.28
N MET A 18 -7.45 -6.48 -27.03
CA MET A 18 -6.13 -5.96 -26.65
C MET A 18 -4.98 -6.66 -27.38
N GLU A 19 -5.15 -7.92 -27.79
CA GLU A 19 -4.20 -8.71 -28.56
C GLU A 19 -3.81 -8.09 -29.90
N ALA A 20 -4.69 -7.27 -30.50
CA ALA A 20 -4.40 -6.54 -31.73
C ALA A 20 -3.20 -5.57 -31.57
N LEU A 21 -2.91 -5.14 -30.35
CA LEU A 21 -1.74 -4.30 -30.09
C LEU A 21 -0.42 -5.00 -30.45
N SER A 22 -0.38 -6.33 -30.44
CA SER A 22 0.81 -7.11 -30.82
C SER A 22 1.28 -6.85 -32.26
N TYR A 23 0.42 -6.32 -33.14
CA TYR A 23 0.80 -5.92 -34.50
C TYR A 23 1.53 -4.57 -34.54
N TYR A 24 1.32 -3.69 -33.56
CA TYR A 24 1.95 -2.37 -33.46
C TYR A 24 3.33 -2.43 -32.78
N LEU A 25 3.48 -3.27 -31.75
CA LEU A 25 4.70 -3.37 -30.93
C LEU A 25 6.00 -3.67 -31.71
N PRO A 26 6.02 -4.42 -32.83
CA PRO A 26 7.25 -4.63 -33.59
C PRO A 26 7.83 -3.37 -34.24
N LYS A 27 7.00 -2.37 -34.52
CA LYS A 27 7.42 -1.10 -35.15
C LYS A 27 6.61 0.07 -34.55
N PRO A 28 6.84 0.41 -33.27
CA PRO A 28 6.11 1.47 -32.61
C PRO A 28 6.59 2.83 -33.14
N MET A 29 5.72 3.84 -33.05
CA MET A 29 6.08 5.21 -33.37
C MET A 29 7.06 5.74 -32.30
N LYS A 30 8.30 6.07 -32.71
CA LYS A 30 9.37 6.45 -31.77
C LYS A 30 9.10 7.73 -30.97
N SER A 31 8.28 8.61 -31.52
CA SER A 31 7.84 9.82 -30.83
C SER A 31 6.67 9.56 -29.87
N THR A 32 6.22 8.32 -29.65
CA THR A 32 5.10 8.00 -28.76
C THR A 32 5.55 7.19 -27.56
N ILE A 33 5.26 7.68 -26.35
CA ILE A 33 5.36 6.95 -25.10
C ILE A 33 3.97 6.36 -24.80
N LEU A 34 3.80 5.07 -25.03
CA LEU A 34 2.55 4.35 -24.77
C LEU A 34 2.57 3.71 -23.38
N VAL A 35 1.63 4.09 -22.52
CA VAL A 35 1.44 3.53 -21.17
C VAL A 35 0.09 2.83 -21.10
N ILE A 36 0.10 1.56 -20.71
CA ILE A 36 -1.10 0.72 -20.63
C ILE A 36 -1.32 0.33 -19.18
N CYS A 37 -2.43 0.78 -18.61
CA CYS A 37 -2.77 0.51 -17.22
C CYS A 37 -3.85 -0.56 -17.15
N HIS A 38 -3.47 -1.77 -16.76
CA HIS A 38 -4.39 -2.89 -16.51
C HIS A 38 -4.71 -2.94 -15.01
N LYS A 39 -5.99 -2.81 -14.63
CA LYS A 39 -6.44 -2.91 -13.23
C LYS A 39 -7.10 -4.26 -12.96
N HIS A 40 -7.14 -4.65 -11.69
CA HIS A 40 -7.90 -5.79 -11.17
C HIS A 40 -7.60 -7.14 -11.84
N GLY A 41 -6.35 -7.35 -12.25
CA GLY A 41 -5.91 -8.58 -12.87
C GLY A 41 -4.53 -8.41 -13.48
N THR A 42 -4.02 -9.52 -14.00
CA THR A 42 -2.71 -9.60 -14.64
C THR A 42 -2.89 -9.85 -16.14
N LEU A 43 -1.91 -9.41 -16.92
CA LEU A 43 -1.87 -9.78 -18.33
C LEU A 43 -1.56 -11.27 -18.45
N ASP A 44 -2.27 -12.00 -19.32
CA ASP A 44 -1.99 -13.42 -19.56
C ASP A 44 -0.63 -13.59 -20.25
N GLY A 45 0.38 -13.98 -19.47
CA GLY A 45 1.76 -14.14 -19.93
C GLY A 45 1.95 -15.20 -21.02
N ARG A 46 0.96 -16.07 -21.25
CA ARG A 46 1.03 -17.10 -22.32
C ARG A 46 0.73 -16.52 -23.70
N LYS A 47 0.12 -15.33 -23.77
CA LYS A 47 -0.26 -14.69 -25.02
C LYS A 47 0.93 -13.96 -25.63
N LYS A 48 0.97 -13.92 -26.97
CA LYS A 48 2.00 -13.22 -27.75
C LYS A 48 2.18 -11.75 -27.33
N LEU A 49 1.11 -11.10 -26.88
CA LEU A 49 1.17 -9.71 -26.46
C LEU A 49 2.15 -9.50 -25.29
N ALA A 50 2.15 -10.38 -24.28
CA ALA A 50 3.03 -10.24 -23.12
C ALA A 50 4.51 -10.35 -23.50
N SER A 51 4.86 -11.37 -24.30
CA SER A 51 6.23 -11.57 -24.76
C SER A 51 6.74 -10.46 -25.69
N GLU A 52 5.88 -9.87 -26.53
CA GLU A 52 6.24 -8.71 -27.35
C GLU A 52 6.48 -7.46 -26.49
N ILE A 53 5.66 -7.22 -25.46
CA ILE A 53 5.86 -6.09 -24.52
C ILE A 53 7.18 -6.24 -23.78
N GLU A 54 7.49 -7.42 -23.24
CA GLU A 54 8.75 -7.66 -22.53
C GLU A 54 9.98 -7.49 -23.44
N ARG A 55 9.85 -7.81 -24.75
CA ARG A 55 10.93 -7.66 -25.73
C ARG A 55 11.26 -6.20 -26.04
N ILE A 56 10.25 -5.33 -26.12
CA ILE A 56 10.41 -3.95 -26.63
C ILE A 56 10.18 -2.87 -25.57
N GLY A 57 9.73 -3.24 -24.38
CA GLY A 57 9.33 -2.31 -23.33
C GLY A 57 9.38 -2.93 -21.94
N ILE A 58 8.56 -2.40 -21.04
CA ILE A 58 8.52 -2.80 -19.63
C ILE A 58 7.14 -3.38 -19.33
N LEU A 59 7.10 -4.65 -18.95
CA LEU A 59 5.93 -5.26 -18.32
C LEU A 59 6.12 -5.21 -16.79
N PHE A 60 5.31 -4.40 -16.13
CA PHE A 60 5.36 -4.26 -14.67
C PHE A 60 4.06 -4.76 -14.05
N GLU A 61 4.16 -5.71 -13.13
CA GLU A 61 3.04 -6.24 -12.38
C GLU A 61 3.08 -5.72 -10.92
N SER A 62 2.12 -4.86 -10.58
CA SER A 62 1.94 -4.39 -9.20
C SER A 62 1.14 -5.41 -8.40
N LYS A 63 1.83 -6.41 -7.86
CA LYS A 63 1.21 -7.44 -7.01
C LYS A 63 0.75 -6.82 -5.69
N LYS A 64 -0.42 -7.26 -5.21
CA LYS A 64 -0.90 -6.87 -3.88
C LYS A 64 0.14 -7.27 -2.83
N SER A 65 0.58 -6.31 -2.02
CA SER A 65 1.51 -6.58 -0.92
C SER A 65 0.84 -7.51 0.08
N LYS A 66 1.60 -8.51 0.54
CA LYS A 66 1.18 -9.37 1.65
C LYS A 66 1.24 -8.58 2.94
N ASP A 67 0.37 -8.88 3.90
CA ASP A 67 0.31 -8.17 5.19
C ASP A 67 1.67 -8.21 5.92
N ALA A 68 2.38 -9.32 5.83
CA ALA A 68 3.73 -9.48 6.40
C ALA A 68 4.79 -8.52 5.79
N GLN A 69 4.55 -7.96 4.60
CA GLN A 69 5.45 -7.02 3.95
C GLN A 69 5.12 -5.55 4.29
N LEU A 70 3.97 -5.28 4.89
CA LEU A 70 3.54 -3.92 5.20
C LEU A 70 4.51 -3.19 6.15
N PRO A 71 5.02 -3.81 7.24
CA PRO A 71 5.98 -3.12 8.11
C PRO A 71 7.25 -2.68 7.37
N VAL A 72 7.75 -3.53 6.46
CA VAL A 72 8.93 -3.25 5.65
C VAL A 72 8.63 -2.12 4.65
N PHE A 73 7.46 -2.16 4.01
CA PHE A 73 7.02 -1.10 3.11
C PHE A 73 6.90 0.25 3.82
N ILE A 74 6.24 0.32 4.98
CA ILE A 74 6.06 1.54 5.77
C ILE A 74 7.42 2.16 6.12
N THR A 75 8.31 1.35 6.66
CA THR A 75 9.64 1.81 7.09
C THR A 75 10.45 2.32 5.89
N SER A 76 10.40 1.61 4.76
CA SER A 76 11.11 2.00 3.53
C SER A 76 10.54 3.27 2.92
N TYR A 77 9.22 3.41 2.91
CA TYR A 77 8.51 4.57 2.38
C TYR A 77 8.86 5.84 3.16
N LEU A 78 8.83 5.79 4.49
CA LEU A 78 9.18 6.92 5.35
C LEU A 78 10.68 7.26 5.29
N LYS A 79 11.54 6.23 5.22
CA LYS A 79 12.98 6.43 5.07
C LYS A 79 13.33 7.22 3.80
N ASN A 80 12.64 6.96 2.69
CA ASN A 80 12.81 7.73 1.45
C ASN A 80 12.40 9.20 1.58
N LYS A 81 11.64 9.54 2.61
CA LYS A 81 11.25 10.91 2.98
C LYS A 81 12.07 11.47 4.15
N ASN A 82 13.17 10.80 4.52
CA ASN A 82 14.03 11.15 5.67
C ASN A 82 13.30 11.16 7.02
N ILE A 83 12.30 10.29 7.18
CA ILE A 83 11.50 10.15 8.39
C ILE A 83 11.65 8.73 8.93
N GLU A 84 11.86 8.61 10.23
CA GLU A 84 11.91 7.36 10.98
C GLU A 84 10.55 7.05 11.62
N ILE A 85 10.34 5.80 11.99
CA ILE A 85 9.14 5.36 12.69
C ILE A 85 9.47 4.26 13.70
N ASP A 86 8.81 4.30 14.85
CA ASP A 86 8.94 3.28 15.87
C ASP A 86 8.36 1.93 15.43
N SER A 87 9.00 0.84 15.85
CA SER A 87 8.52 -0.52 15.54
C SER A 87 7.07 -0.75 15.99
N LYS A 88 6.70 -0.24 17.18
CA LYS A 88 5.33 -0.30 17.69
C LYS A 88 4.37 0.53 16.84
N ALA A 89 4.75 1.74 16.43
CA ALA A 89 3.94 2.59 15.55
C ALA A 89 3.73 1.96 14.16
N THR A 90 4.78 1.35 13.60
CA THR A 90 4.71 0.59 12.34
C THR A 90 3.74 -0.58 12.44
N ALA A 91 3.79 -1.35 13.52
CA ALA A 91 2.87 -2.47 13.75
C ALA A 91 1.42 -1.99 13.87
N MET A 92 1.17 -0.95 14.67
CA MET A 92 -0.16 -0.35 14.84
C MET A 92 -0.76 0.11 13.49
N LEU A 93 0.04 0.76 12.65
CA LEU A 93 -0.35 1.20 11.31
C LEU A 93 -0.66 0.04 10.37
N ALA A 94 0.23 -0.95 10.33
CA ALA A 94 0.08 -2.11 9.44
C ALA A 94 -1.19 -2.89 9.76
N ASP A 95 -1.47 -3.12 11.04
CA ASP A 95 -2.65 -3.86 11.52
C ASP A 95 -3.95 -3.09 11.25
N PHE A 96 -3.96 -1.77 11.41
CA PHE A 96 -5.17 -0.96 11.24
C PHE A 96 -5.55 -0.69 9.78
N VAL A 97 -4.56 -0.35 8.94
CA VAL A 97 -4.84 0.02 7.55
C VAL A 97 -4.97 -1.21 6.66
N GLY A 98 -4.20 -2.27 6.95
CA GLY A 98 -4.13 -3.48 6.15
C GLY A 98 -3.44 -3.29 4.81
N SER A 99 -3.62 -4.26 3.90
CA SER A 99 -2.87 -4.35 2.63
C SER A 99 -3.29 -3.36 1.53
N GLU A 100 -4.16 -2.40 1.83
CA GLU A 100 -4.55 -1.33 0.89
C GLU A 100 -3.52 -0.20 0.90
N LEU A 101 -2.46 -0.38 0.09
CA LEU A 101 -1.31 0.55 0.03
C LEU A 101 -1.69 2.00 -0.26
N SER A 102 -2.73 2.26 -1.07
CA SER A 102 -3.17 3.62 -1.39
C SER A 102 -3.72 4.35 -0.16
N ARG A 103 -4.45 3.64 0.70
CA ARG A 103 -4.94 4.16 1.97
C ARG A 103 -3.77 4.35 2.93
N LEU A 104 -2.86 3.37 3.00
CA LEU A 104 -1.68 3.42 3.86
C LEU A 104 -0.79 4.61 3.54
N THR A 105 -0.46 4.84 2.27
CA THR A 105 0.33 6.01 1.88
C THR A 105 -0.39 7.31 2.21
N GLY A 106 -1.71 7.38 2.04
CA GLY A 106 -2.50 8.54 2.46
C GLY A 106 -2.41 8.83 3.96
N GLU A 107 -2.47 7.80 4.81
CA GLU A 107 -2.27 7.94 6.27
C GLU A 107 -0.84 8.36 6.62
N LEU A 108 0.16 7.78 5.95
CA LEU A 108 1.57 8.16 6.15
C LEU A 108 1.82 9.63 5.77
N GLU A 109 1.30 10.10 4.64
CA GLU A 109 1.44 11.51 4.23
C GLU A 109 0.77 12.46 5.24
N LYS A 110 -0.40 12.10 5.78
CA LYS A 110 -1.05 12.87 6.84
C LYS A 110 -0.16 12.96 8.09
N LEU A 111 0.41 11.83 8.53
CA LEU A 111 1.31 11.81 9.67
C LEU A 111 2.52 12.72 9.45
N ILE A 112 3.11 12.67 8.26
CA ILE A 112 4.27 13.50 7.89
C ILE A 112 3.92 14.99 7.99
N ILE A 113 2.74 15.41 7.52
CA ILE A 113 2.29 16.80 7.58
C ILE A 113 2.04 17.24 9.04
N THR A 114 1.57 16.33 9.90
CA THR A 114 1.30 16.61 11.31
C THR A 114 2.53 16.56 12.22
N LEU A 115 3.70 16.17 11.70
CA LEU A 115 4.91 16.10 12.51
C LEU A 115 5.32 17.49 13.01
N PRO A 116 5.65 17.64 14.31
CA PRO A 116 6.19 18.88 14.84
C PRO A 116 7.48 19.30 14.12
N ASN A 117 7.67 20.61 13.96
CA ASN A 117 8.88 21.16 13.34
C ASN A 117 10.14 20.66 14.04
N GLY A 118 11.08 20.11 13.27
CA GLY A 118 12.34 19.56 13.78
C GLY A 118 12.26 18.11 14.28
N GLN A 119 11.06 17.50 14.30
CA GLN A 119 10.90 16.08 14.58
C GLN A 119 10.80 15.30 13.28
N ASN A 120 11.64 14.27 13.14
CA ASN A 120 11.70 13.39 11.97
C ASN A 120 11.37 11.93 12.33
N ARG A 121 10.70 11.69 13.46
CA ARG A 121 10.38 10.35 13.95
C ARG A 121 8.92 10.25 14.39
N ILE A 122 8.22 9.27 13.83
CA ILE A 122 6.83 8.94 14.14
C ILE A 122 6.77 7.99 15.34
N THR A 123 6.01 8.37 16.36
CA THR A 123 5.83 7.66 17.63
C THR A 123 4.42 7.04 17.75
N PRO A 124 4.21 6.02 18.61
CA PRO A 124 2.88 5.44 18.84
C PRO A 124 1.84 6.47 19.29
N GLU A 125 2.23 7.46 20.09
CA GLU A 125 1.36 8.54 20.55
C GLU A 125 0.84 9.39 19.37
N GLN A 126 1.69 9.64 18.38
CA GLN A 126 1.27 10.36 17.17
C GLN A 126 0.31 9.54 16.31
N ILE A 127 0.46 8.21 16.27
CA ILE A 127 -0.51 7.34 15.62
C ILE A 127 -1.87 7.43 16.33
N GLU A 128 -1.88 7.37 17.67
CA GLU A 128 -3.09 7.45 18.47
C GLU A 128 -3.83 8.78 18.27
N VAL A 129 -3.11 9.91 18.32
CA VAL A 129 -3.71 11.24 18.17
C VAL A 129 -4.22 11.50 16.75
N ASN A 130 -3.50 11.08 15.72
CA ASN A 130 -3.81 11.47 14.33
C ASN A 130 -4.66 10.45 13.58
N ILE A 131 -4.61 9.17 13.96
CA ILE A 131 -5.33 8.09 13.28
C ILE A 131 -6.44 7.53 14.16
N GLY A 132 -6.36 7.70 15.49
CA GLY A 132 -7.37 7.23 16.44
C GLY A 132 -7.23 5.75 16.82
N ILE A 133 -6.04 5.17 16.63
CA ILE A 133 -5.73 3.80 17.06
C ILE A 133 -5.11 3.86 18.45
N SER A 134 -5.72 3.21 19.44
CA SER A 134 -5.13 3.20 20.77
C SER A 134 -3.82 2.39 20.82
N LYS A 135 -2.79 2.97 21.44
CA LYS A 135 -1.50 2.29 21.66
C LYS A 135 -1.56 1.18 22.71
N ASP A 136 -2.59 1.21 23.56
CA ASP A 136 -2.81 0.26 24.64
C ASP A 136 -3.92 -0.76 24.32
N TYR A 137 -4.83 -0.42 23.40
CA TYR A 137 -5.96 -1.25 23.00
C TYR A 137 -5.92 -1.54 21.49
N ASN A 138 -5.06 -2.48 21.10
CA ASN A 138 -4.91 -2.96 19.72
C ASN A 138 -4.62 -4.48 19.69
N ASN A 139 -4.62 -5.08 18.50
CA ASN A 139 -4.46 -6.53 18.33
C ASN A 139 -3.12 -7.05 18.87
N PHE A 140 -2.06 -6.27 18.78
CA PHE A 140 -0.75 -6.62 19.35
C PHE A 140 -0.82 -6.71 20.88
N GLU A 141 -1.40 -5.69 21.54
CA GLU A 141 -1.57 -5.68 22.99
C GLU A 141 -2.49 -6.81 23.47
N LEU A 142 -3.55 -7.13 22.70
CA LEU A 142 -4.43 -8.25 23.00
C LEU A 142 -3.66 -9.57 22.95
N ARG A 143 -2.87 -9.78 21.89
CA ARG A 143 -2.05 -10.98 21.73
C ARG A 143 -1.03 -11.11 22.86
N SER A 144 -0.34 -10.03 23.23
CA SER A 144 0.58 -10.02 24.37
C SER A 144 -0.13 -10.35 25.67
N ALA A 145 -1.27 -9.73 25.97
CA ALA A 145 -2.03 -10.01 27.19
C ALA A 145 -2.48 -11.48 27.28
N LEU A 146 -2.89 -12.08 26.16
CA LEU A 146 -3.23 -13.51 26.10
C LEU A 146 -2.01 -14.41 26.32
N LEU A 147 -0.86 -14.09 25.73
CA LEU A 147 0.39 -14.84 25.92
C LEU A 147 0.88 -14.78 27.36
N ASP A 148 0.82 -13.60 27.97
CA ASP A 148 1.22 -13.37 29.36
C ASP A 148 0.18 -13.88 30.37
N LYS A 149 -0.97 -14.39 29.89
CA LYS A 149 -2.13 -14.80 30.68
C LYS A 149 -2.66 -13.70 31.60
N ASP A 150 -2.48 -12.44 31.19
CA ASP A 150 -3.09 -11.29 31.86
C ASP A 150 -4.57 -11.19 31.46
N VAL A 151 -5.38 -11.97 32.17
CA VAL A 151 -6.84 -12.06 31.96
C VAL A 151 -7.51 -10.69 32.13
N LEU A 152 -7.04 -9.85 33.05
CA LEU A 152 -7.64 -8.55 33.30
C LEU A 152 -7.39 -7.61 32.11
N LYS A 153 -6.15 -7.53 31.64
CA LYS A 153 -5.79 -6.70 30.48
C LYS A 153 -6.46 -7.20 29.20
N ALA A 154 -6.46 -8.52 28.95
CA ALA A 154 -7.12 -9.10 27.79
C ALA A 154 -8.62 -8.75 27.76
N ASN A 155 -9.34 -8.91 28.88
CA ASN A 155 -10.77 -8.56 28.95
C ASN A 155 -11.02 -7.05 28.79
N LYS A 156 -10.14 -6.17 29.30
CA LYS A 156 -10.24 -4.73 29.06
C LYS A 156 -10.12 -4.39 27.58
N ILE A 157 -9.18 -5.01 26.86
CA ILE A 157 -8.99 -4.81 25.42
C ILE A 157 -10.18 -5.34 24.62
N ILE A 158 -10.68 -6.53 24.96
CA ILE A 158 -11.87 -7.11 24.33
C ILE A 158 -13.08 -6.19 24.52
N LYS A 159 -13.31 -5.71 25.75
CA LYS A 159 -14.40 -4.78 26.05
C LYS A 159 -14.27 -3.48 25.26
N TYR A 160 -13.06 -2.93 25.14
CA TYR A 160 -12.81 -1.75 24.31
C TYR A 160 -13.13 -1.97 22.83
N PHE A 161 -12.81 -3.14 22.27
CA PHE A 161 -13.18 -3.52 20.90
C PHE A 161 -14.69 -3.66 20.72
N GLU A 162 -15.38 -4.28 21.69
CA GLU A 162 -16.84 -4.41 21.68
C GLU A 162 -17.56 -3.05 21.71
N GLU A 163 -17.06 -2.11 22.51
CA GLU A 163 -17.60 -0.74 22.62
C GLU A 163 -17.31 0.12 21.37
N ASN A 164 -16.31 -0.26 20.56
CA ASN A 164 -15.86 0.49 19.37
C ASN A 164 -15.81 -0.37 18.08
N PRO A 165 -16.92 -1.00 17.67
CA PRO A 165 -16.93 -2.01 16.61
C PRO A 165 -16.63 -1.44 15.21
N LYS A 166 -16.83 -0.14 14.99
CA LYS A 166 -16.51 0.54 13.72
C LYS A 166 -15.02 0.69 13.46
N SER A 167 -14.20 0.69 14.51
CA SER A 167 -12.74 0.92 14.42
C SER A 167 -11.94 -0.38 14.49
N ASN A 168 -12.56 -1.50 14.90
CA ASN A 168 -11.92 -2.82 15.03
C ASN A 168 -12.92 -3.92 14.64
N PRO A 169 -13.10 -4.21 13.34
CA PRO A 169 -13.94 -5.33 12.93
C PRO A 169 -13.27 -6.64 13.38
N LEU A 170 -13.99 -7.41 14.20
CA LEU A 170 -13.66 -8.80 14.57
C LEU A 170 -13.80 -9.75 13.37
#